data_AF-K5XH90-F1
#
_entry.id   AF-K5XH90-F1
#
_cell.length_a   1.000
_cell.length_b   1.000
_cell.length_c   1.000
_cell.angle_alpha   90.00
_cell.angle_beta   90.00
_cell.angle_gamma   90.00
#
_symmetry.space_group_name_H-M   'P 1'
#
loop_
_entity.id
_entity.type
_entity.pdbx_description
1 polymer ?
#
loop_
_entity_poly.entity_id
_entity_poly.type
_entity_poly.pdbx_seq_one_letter_code
_entity_poly.pdbx_strand_id
1 'polypeptide(L)' 'MNLSILLFLIGILGFILNRKNIILMIIAIEIMLLAVTLLVLISSYGFDDNVGQTFSI' A
#
# COMPACT_ATOMS: atom_id res chain seq x y z
N MET A 1 -2.37 9.30 5.66
CA MET A 1 -0.91 9.05 5.63
C MET A 1 -0.46 8.04 6.68
N ASN A 2 -0.83 8.18 7.96
CA ASN A 2 -0.43 7.21 8.99
C ASN A 2 -0.95 5.79 8.72
N LEU A 3 -2.21 5.66 8.28
CA LEU A 3 -2.79 4.35 7.94
C LEU A 3 -2.06 3.68 6.77
N SER A 4 -1.75 4.41 5.70
CA SER A 4 -1.03 3.84 4.55
C SER A 4 0.38 3.37 4.94
N ILE A 5 1.11 4.18 5.72
CA ILE A 5 2.44 3.79 6.22
C ILE A 5 2.35 2.54 7.11
N LEU A 6 1.34 2.45 7.98
CA LEU A 6 1.14 1.30 8.85
C LEU A 6 0.80 0.03 8.06
N LEU A 7 -0.08 0.13 7.06
CA LEU A 7 -0.41 -0.98 6.16
C LEU A 7 0.82 -1.44 5.36
N PHE A 8 1.66 -0.50 4.90
CA PHE A 8 2.89 -0.84 4.19
C PHE A 8 3.87 -1.62 5.08
N LEU A 9 4.04 -1.19 6.34
CA LEU A 9 4.86 -1.90 7.32
C LEU A 9 4.32 -3.30 7.63
N ILE A 10 3.00 -3.47 7.77
CA ILE A 10 2.36 -4.78 7.95
C ILE A 10 2.61 -5.67 6.72
N GLY A 11 2.48 -5.11 5.51
CA GLY A 11 2.75 -5.82 4.26
C GLY A 11 4.19 -6.31 4.17
N ILE A 12 5.17 -5.46 4.49
CA ILE A 12 6.59 -5.84 4.52
C ILE A 12 6.85 -6.95 5.55
N LEU A 13 6.34 -6.80 6.77
CA LEU A 13 6.50 -7.82 7.81
C LEU A 13 5.86 -9.15 7.40
N GLY A 14 4.65 -9.09 6.85
CA GLY A 14 3.93 -10.26 6.33
C GLY A 14 4.69 -10.98 5.21
N PHE A 15 5.31 -10.23 4.30
CA PHE A 15 6.10 -10.78 3.21
C PHE A 15 7.39 -11.47 3.71
N ILE A 16 8.11 -10.85 4.65
CA ILE A 16 9.37 -11.39 5.18
C ILE A 16 9.13 -12.62 6.08
N LEU A 17 8.06 -12.62 6.88
CA LEU A 17 7.78 -13.70 7.82
C LEU A 17 7.20 -14.95 7.14
N ASN A 18 6.40 -14.78 6.08
CA ASN A 18 5.64 -15.89 5.47
C ASN A 18 6.33 -16.52 4.24
N ARG A 19 7.66 -16.62 4.22
CA ARG A 19 8.42 -17.14 3.05
C ARG A 19 8.09 -18.57 2.62
N LYS A 20 7.42 -19.36 3.47
CA LYS A 20 6.98 -20.72 3.15
C LYS A 20 5.61 -20.78 2.48
N ASN A 21 4.79 -19.75 2.63
CA ASN A 21 3.41 -19.72 2.17
C ASN A 21 3.26 -18.72 1.03
N ILE A 22 3.37 -19.19 -0.20
CA ILE A 22 3.32 -18.36 -1.42
C ILE A 22 2.02 -17.53 -1.47
N ILE A 23 0.89 -18.11 -1.08
CA ILE A 23 -0.40 -17.41 -1.06
C ILE A 23 -0.36 -16.21 -0.09
N LEU A 24 0.18 -16.39 1.12
CA LEU A 24 0.32 -15.27 2.06
C LEU A 24 1.32 -14.22 1.57
N MET A 25 2.37 -14.61 0.85
CA MET A 25 3.28 -13.65 0.22
C MET A 25 2.57 -12.80 -0.83
N ILE A 26 1.69 -13.40 -1.65
CA ILE A 26 0.91 -12.65 -2.65
C ILE A 26 -0.05 -11.67 -1.97
N ILE A 27 -0.76 -12.12 -0.92
CA ILE A 27 -1.63 -11.26 -0.12
C ILE A 27 -0.83 -10.11 0.51
N ALA A 28 0.38 -10.37 1.01
CA ALA A 28 1.25 -9.33 1.54
C ALA A 28 1.69 -8.31 0.47
N ILE A 29 1.93 -8.77 -0.77
CA ILE A 29 2.22 -7.88 -1.91
C ILE A 29 1.00 -7.02 -2.26
N GLU A 30 -0.20 -7.58 -2.31
CA GLU A 30 -1.43 -6.82 -2.54
C GLU A 30 -1.65 -5.76 -1.45
N ILE A 31 -1.39 -6.09 -0.19
CA ILE A 31 -1.45 -5.13 0.93
C ILE A 31 -0.42 -4.00 0.76
N MET A 32 0.80 -4.32 0.33
CA MET A 32 1.83 -3.30 0.05
C MET A 32 1.41 -2.38 -1.11
N LEU A 33 0.85 -2.93 -2.19
CA LEU A 33 0.36 -2.14 -3.32
C LEU A 33 -0.81 -1.23 -2.91
N LEU A 34 -1.77 -1.76 -2.16
CA LEU A 34 -2.89 -0.99 -1.61
C LEU A 34 -2.40 0.16 -0.71
N ALA A 35 -1.38 -0.09 0.11
CA ALA A 35 -0.81 0.94 0.98
C ALA A 35 -0.18 2.09 0.18
N VAL A 36 0.53 1.77 -0.92
CA VAL A 36 1.14 2.77 -1.79
C VAL A 36 0.08 3.58 -2.55
N THR A 37 -0.93 2.93 -3.13
CA THR A 37 -2.01 3.66 -3.83
C THR A 37 -2.81 4.55 -2.89
N LEU A 38 -3.08 4.09 -1.65
CA LEU A 38 -3.71 4.90 -0.61
C LEU A 38 -2.83 6.10 -0.18
N LEU A 39 -1.52 5.92 -0.10
CA LEU A 39 -0.60 7.01 0.21
C LEU A 39 -0.66 8.09 -0.88
N VAL A 40 -0.61 7.68 -2.16
CA VAL A 40 -0.70 8.61 -3.30
C VAL A 40 -2.04 9.33 -3.29
N LEU A 41 -3.16 8.62 -3.13
CA LEU A 41 -4.50 9.21 -3.07
C LEU A 41 -4.63 10.28 -1.99
N ILE A 42 -4.18 9.98 -0.75
CA ILE A 42 -4.26 10.93 0.37
C ILE A 42 -3.36 12.15 0.13
N SER A 43 -2.15 11.94 -0.41
CA SER A 43 -1.26 13.06 -0.72
C SER A 43 -1.83 13.96 -1.82
N SER A 44 -2.37 13.36 -2.88
CA SER A 44 -2.95 14.08 -4.03
C SER A 44 -4.20 14.86 -3.64
N TYR A 45 -5.03 14.31 -2.75
CA TYR A 45 -6.15 15.03 -2.14
C TYR A 45 -5.69 16.25 -1.34
N GLY A 46 -4.58 16.15 -0.60
CA GLY A 46 -4.02 17.28 0.16
C GLY A 46 -3.42 18.39 -0.70
N PHE A 47 -3.04 18.09 -1.94
CA PHE A 47 -2.49 19.06 -2.91
C PHE A 47 -3.49 19.49 -3.99
N ASP A 48 -4.76 19.08 -3.89
CA ASP A 48 -5.77 19.26 -4.94
C ASP A 48 -5.29 18.80 -6.34
N ASP A 49 -4.45 17.76 -6.38
CA ASP A 49 -3.88 17.21 -7.61
C ASP A 49 -4.77 16.10 -8.18
N ASN A 50 -5.51 16.43 -9.22
CA ASN A 50 -6.35 15.47 -9.95
C ASN A 50 -5.55 14.41 -10.70
N VAL A 51 -4.31 14.70 -11.13
CA VAL A 51 -3.48 13.72 -11.83
C VAL A 51 -3.09 12.60 -10.87
N GLY A 52 -2.64 12.94 -9.67
CA GLY A 52 -2.33 11.95 -8.63
C GLY A 52 -3.53 11.12 -8.17
N GLN A 53 -4.74 11.69 -8.16
CA GLN A 53 -5.97 10.94 -7.92
C GLN A 53 -6.26 9.93 -9.04
N THR A 54 -6.12 10.32 -10.31
CA THR A 54 -6.31 9.38 -11.43
C THR A 54 -5.28 8.26 -11.48
N PHE A 55 -4.05 8.49 -11.00
CA PHE A 55 -3.03 7.44 -10.87
C PHE A 55 -3.36 6.42 -9.78
N SER A 56 -4.10 6.83 -8.74
CA SER A 56 -4.42 5.97 -7.61
C SER A 56 -5.61 5.02 -7.84
N ILE A 57 -6.30 5.16 -8.97
CA ILE A 57 -7.43 4.34 -9.44
C ILE A 57 -6.91 3.30 -10.44
#